data_AF-A0A816M740-F1
#
_entry.id   AF-A0A816M740-F1
#
_cell.length_a   1.000
_cell.length_b   1.000
_cell.length_c   1.000
_cell.angle_alpha   90.00
_cell.angle_beta   90.00
_cell.angle_gamma   90.00
#
_symmetry.space_group_name_H-M   'P 1'
#
loop_
_entity.id
_entity.type
_entity.pdbx_description
1 polymer ?
#
loop_
_entity_poly.entity_id
_entity_poly.type
_entity_poly.pdbx_seq_one_letter_code
_entity_poly.pdbx_strand_id
1 'polypeptide(L)'
;MMPSPFPNVSHDNIKMMQNEAFKKLDQTNAFIGKMNQGDASVREYNTKFLARGLLDKHDETTLIKMYRDGLREDILSEIGTTIFSTIDEIIEAALDVEEGESPCDSNGSNTESDDSGSDENGRQPKKKARTGKNHNDH
;
A
#
# COMPACT_ATOMS: atom_id res chain seq x y z
N MET A 1 29.95 -22.78 53.65
CA MET A 1 28.89 -22.22 52.79
C MET A 1 29.51 -21.22 51.83
N MET A 2 29.31 -21.38 50.53
CA MET A 2 29.65 -20.35 49.54
C MET A 2 28.40 -19.49 49.28
N PRO A 3 28.47 -18.15 49.29
CA PRO A 3 27.33 -17.31 48.92
C PRO A 3 27.15 -17.32 47.39
N SER A 4 25.92 -17.58 46.95
CA SER A 4 25.53 -17.56 45.54
C SER A 4 25.62 -16.14 44.95
N PRO A 5 26.09 -15.95 43.70
CA PRO A 5 26.36 -14.62 43.12
C PRO A 5 25.19 -14.08 42.29
N PHE A 6 23.95 -14.50 42.54
CA PHE A 6 22.84 -14.05 41.72
C PHE A 6 22.37 -12.65 42.14
N PRO A 7 22.40 -11.65 41.24
CA PRO A 7 21.92 -10.33 41.56
C PRO A 7 20.41 -10.39 41.84
N ASN A 8 20.04 -9.90 43.01
CA ASN A 8 18.65 -9.78 43.44
C ASN A 8 17.98 -8.70 42.59
N VAL A 9 17.40 -9.08 41.45
CA VAL A 9 16.56 -8.19 40.66
C VAL A 9 15.29 -7.95 41.46
N SER A 10 15.22 -6.80 42.14
CA SER A 10 14.06 -6.45 42.97
C SER A 10 12.78 -6.49 42.14
N HIS A 11 11.74 -7.14 42.65
CA HIS A 11 10.42 -7.21 42.02
C HIS A 11 9.86 -5.82 41.67
N ASP A 12 10.29 -4.77 42.38
CA ASP A 12 9.90 -3.39 42.13
C ASP A 12 10.40 -2.86 40.78
N ASN A 13 11.59 -3.28 40.33
CA ASN A 13 12.15 -2.86 39.04
C ASN A 13 11.37 -3.48 37.86
N ILE A 14 10.92 -4.72 38.02
CA ILE A 14 10.11 -5.42 37.00
C ILE A 14 8.75 -4.72 36.84
N LYS A 15 8.12 -4.34 37.96
CA LYS A 15 6.83 -3.64 37.95
C LYS A 15 6.93 -2.24 37.35
N MET A 16 8.03 -1.52 37.61
CA MET A 16 8.26 -0.19 37.03
C MET A 16 8.49 -0.26 35.51
N MET A 17 9.28 -1.22 35.01
CA MET A 17 9.52 -1.40 33.57
C MET A 17 8.25 -1.78 32.80
N GLN A 18 7.40 -2.64 33.36
CA GLN A 18 6.12 -2.99 32.74
C GLN A 18 5.23 -1.75 32.57
N ASN A 19 5.13 -0.92 33.61
CA ASN A 19 4.28 0.28 33.59
C ASN A 19 4.76 1.33 32.55
N GLU A 20 6.06 1.46 32.32
CA GLU A 20 6.57 2.35 31.27
C GLU A 20 6.29 1.80 29.86
N ALA A 21 6.42 0.48 29.66
CA ALA A 21 6.10 -0.16 28.39
C ALA A 21 4.61 0.00 28.04
N PHE A 22 3.71 -0.19 29.01
CA PHE A 22 2.27 0.01 28.80
C PHE A 22 1.91 1.48 28.52
N LYS A 23 2.57 2.45 29.17
CA LYS A 23 2.37 3.88 28.88
C LYS A 23 2.87 4.28 27.49
N LYS A 24 4.02 3.74 27.05
CA LYS A 24 4.53 3.94 25.68
C LYS A 24 3.58 3.33 24.64
N LEU A 25 2.97 2.20 24.96
CA LEU A 25 1.98 1.54 24.10
C LEU A 25 0.69 2.36 24.00
N ASP A 26 0.14 2.86 25.11
CA ASP A 26 -1.06 3.71 25.10
C ASP A 26 -0.84 5.06 24.40
N GLN A 27 0.34 5.66 24.56
CA GLN A 27 0.67 6.93 23.91
C GLN A 27 0.87 6.78 22.39
N THR A 28 1.47 5.68 21.95
CA THR A 28 1.55 5.36 20.52
C THR A 28 0.16 5.02 19.96
N ASN A 29 -0.64 4.23 20.68
CA ASN A 29 -2.02 3.89 20.27
C ASN A 29 -2.93 5.13 20.18
N ALA A 30 -2.81 6.10 21.10
CA ALA A 30 -3.58 7.35 21.07
C ALA A 30 -3.20 8.26 19.89
N PHE A 31 -1.97 8.14 19.38
CA PHE A 31 -1.52 8.85 18.19
C PHE A 31 -1.97 8.14 16.90
N ILE A 32 -1.88 6.81 16.88
CA ILE A 32 -2.30 5.91 15.78
C ILE A 32 -3.81 6.00 15.54
N GLY A 33 -4.63 6.04 16.61
CA GLY A 33 -6.09 6.10 16.51
C GLY A 33 -6.68 7.36 15.84
N LYS A 34 -5.86 8.33 15.43
CA LYS A 34 -6.32 9.53 14.70
C LYS A 34 -6.22 9.41 13.19
N MET A 35 -5.56 8.39 12.66
CA MET A 35 -5.28 8.31 11.22
C MET A 35 -5.71 6.99 10.64
N ASN A 36 -6.95 6.94 10.18
CA ASN A 36 -7.52 5.85 9.43
C ASN A 36 -7.68 6.26 7.96
N GLN A 37 -7.42 5.32 7.06
CA GLN A 37 -7.72 5.45 5.66
C GLN A 37 -9.24 5.63 5.46
N GLY A 38 -10.06 4.88 6.20
CA GLY A 38 -11.52 4.94 6.08
C GLY A 38 -11.94 4.68 4.64
N ASP A 39 -12.83 5.50 4.09
CA ASP A 39 -13.28 5.41 2.69
C ASP A 39 -12.35 6.14 1.70
N ALA A 40 -11.24 6.71 2.17
CA ALA A 40 -10.29 7.41 1.31
C ALA A 40 -9.43 6.42 0.50
N SER A 41 -8.98 6.85 -0.68
CA SER A 41 -8.00 6.08 -1.44
C SER A 41 -6.66 6.01 -0.72
N VAL A 42 -5.85 4.99 -1.02
CA VAL A 42 -4.47 4.87 -0.51
C VAL A 42 -3.69 6.12 -0.87
N ARG A 43 -3.79 6.64 -2.10
CA ARG A 43 -3.11 7.89 -2.49
C ARG A 43 -3.47 9.08 -1.60
N GLU A 44 -4.74 9.23 -1.26
CA GLU A 44 -5.21 10.32 -0.39
C GLU A 44 -4.69 10.12 1.04
N TYR A 45 -4.72 8.90 1.55
CA TYR A 45 -4.17 8.53 2.85
C TYR A 45 -2.67 8.82 2.92
N ASN A 46 -1.89 8.43 1.91
CA ASN A 46 -0.43 8.63 1.83
C ASN A 46 -0.07 10.11 1.88
N THR A 47 -0.80 10.91 1.10
CA THR A 47 -0.60 12.37 1.08
C THR A 47 -0.83 12.97 2.46
N LYS A 48 -1.90 12.55 3.14
CA LYS A 48 -2.19 13.01 4.51
C LYS A 48 -1.11 12.54 5.48
N PHE A 49 -0.65 11.30 5.37
CA PHE A 49 0.35 10.70 6.26
C PHE A 49 1.68 11.46 6.19
N LEU A 50 2.18 11.71 4.97
CA LEU A 50 3.43 12.43 4.74
C LEU A 50 3.33 13.91 5.15
N ALA A 51 2.18 14.56 4.92
CA ALA A 51 1.96 15.97 5.25
C ALA A 51 2.01 16.29 6.76
N ARG A 52 1.95 15.28 7.63
CA ARG A 52 2.01 15.46 9.10
C ARG A 52 3.42 15.78 9.61
N GLY A 53 4.43 15.71 8.76
CA GLY A 53 5.83 15.92 9.15
C GLY A 53 6.23 14.95 10.27
N LEU A 54 5.94 13.67 10.06
CA LEU A 54 6.25 12.57 11.00
C LEU A 54 7.60 11.93 10.73
N LEU A 55 8.09 12.04 9.49
CA LEU A 55 9.38 11.51 9.05
C LEU A 55 10.54 11.95 9.96
N ASP A 56 10.52 13.20 10.43
CA ASP A 56 11.59 13.73 11.30
C ASP A 56 11.38 13.45 12.80
N LYS A 57 10.23 12.87 13.18
CA LYS A 57 9.80 12.73 14.60
C LYS A 57 9.84 11.28 15.09
N HIS A 58 9.79 10.33 14.18
CA HIS A 58 9.69 8.91 14.49
C HIS A 58 10.72 8.11 13.69
N ASP A 59 11.16 7.00 14.27
CA ASP A 59 11.97 6.01 13.55
C ASP A 59 11.12 5.25 12.53
N GLU A 60 11.80 4.67 11.55
CA GLU A 60 11.17 3.95 10.43
C GLU A 60 10.20 2.86 10.89
N THR A 61 10.59 2.08 11.89
CA THR A 61 9.76 1.00 12.44
C THR A 61 8.44 1.55 13.00
N THR A 62 8.51 2.69 13.70
CA THR A 62 7.33 3.36 14.24
C THR A 62 6.46 3.92 13.12
N LEU A 63 7.06 4.51 12.08
CA LEU A 63 6.32 5.02 10.92
C LEU A 63 5.57 3.91 10.17
N ILE A 64 6.25 2.80 9.89
CA ILE A 64 5.66 1.63 9.22
C ILE A 64 4.50 1.09 10.04
N LYS A 65 4.66 0.99 11.37
CA LYS A 65 3.59 0.54 12.26
C LYS A 65 2.40 1.49 12.24
N MET A 66 2.64 2.80 12.35
CA MET A 66 1.59 3.82 12.31
C MET A 66 0.82 3.81 10.99
N TYR A 67 1.53 3.66 9.87
CA TYR A 67 0.93 3.61 8.54
C TYR A 67 0.09 2.34 8.38
N ARG A 68 0.65 1.18 8.74
CA ARG A 68 -0.04 -0.10 8.68
C ARG A 68 -1.31 -0.11 9.53
N ASP A 69 -1.24 0.35 10.77
CA ASP A 69 -2.41 0.37 11.67
C ASP A 69 -3.54 1.27 11.17
N GLY A 70 -3.25 2.21 10.26
CA GLY A 70 -4.24 3.10 9.67
C GLY A 70 -4.79 2.65 8.31
N LEU A 71 -4.24 1.61 7.68
CA LEU A 71 -4.75 1.07 6.41
C LEU A 71 -6.10 0.37 6.60
N ARG A 72 -6.87 0.27 5.51
CA ARG A 72 -8.08 -0.54 5.48
C ARG A 72 -7.76 -2.03 5.59
N GLU A 73 -8.71 -2.78 6.16
CA GLU A 73 -8.57 -4.21 6.43
C GLU A 73 -8.37 -5.06 5.18
N ASP A 74 -8.95 -4.68 4.04
CA ASP A 74 -8.78 -5.40 2.78
C ASP A 74 -7.37 -5.24 2.21
N ILE A 75 -6.80 -4.03 2.27
CA ILE A 75 -5.40 -3.81 1.91
C ILE A 75 -4.47 -4.53 2.88
N LEU A 76 -4.77 -4.47 4.18
CA LEU A 76 -4.02 -5.20 5.21
C LEU A 76 -4.03 -6.70 5.01
N SER A 77 -5.15 -7.24 4.54
CA SER A 77 -5.30 -8.67 4.25
C SER A 77 -4.41 -9.09 3.08
N GLU A 78 -4.33 -8.26 2.04
CA GLU A 78 -3.53 -8.55 0.84
C GLU A 78 -2.02 -8.38 1.09
N ILE A 79 -1.59 -7.29 1.72
CA ILE A 79 -0.18 -7.11 2.10
C ILE A 79 0.25 -8.10 3.19
N GLY A 80 -0.71 -8.68 3.92
CA GLY A 80 -0.52 -9.77 4.86
C GLY A 80 0.54 -9.48 5.93
N THR A 81 1.36 -10.47 6.25
CA THR A 81 2.43 -10.36 7.26
C THR A 81 3.76 -9.83 6.70
N THR A 82 3.74 -9.22 5.51
CA THR A 82 4.95 -8.69 4.88
C THR A 82 5.65 -7.71 5.81
N ILE A 83 6.96 -7.91 5.97
CA ILE A 83 7.83 -7.08 6.79
C ILE A 83 8.48 -6.07 5.86
N PHE A 84 8.24 -4.79 6.14
CA PHE A 84 8.82 -3.68 5.40
C PHE A 84 9.98 -3.09 6.19
N SER A 85 11.01 -2.68 5.48
CA SER A 85 12.18 -2.00 6.06
C SER A 85 12.03 -0.49 6.02
N THR A 86 11.23 0.02 5.07
CA THR A 86 10.98 1.46 4.88
C THR A 86 9.50 1.78 4.70
N ILE A 87 9.15 3.04 4.94
CA ILE A 87 7.80 3.58 4.76
C ILE A 87 7.40 3.59 3.28
N ASP A 88 8.36 3.82 2.39
CA ASP A 88 8.14 3.84 0.95
C ASP A 88 7.74 2.44 0.45
N GLU A 89 8.37 1.37 0.94
CA GLU A 89 8.02 -0.01 0.57
C GLU A 89 6.57 -0.37 0.93
N ILE A 90 6.10 0.01 2.13
CA ILE A 90 4.70 -0.27 2.53
C ILE A 90 3.70 0.64 1.80
N ILE A 91 4.12 1.86 1.44
CA ILE A 91 3.32 2.77 0.61
C ILE A 91 3.11 2.18 -0.78
N GLU A 92 4.19 1.72 -1.43
CA GLU A 92 4.13 1.07 -2.74
C GLU A 92 3.28 -0.19 -2.68
N ALA A 93 3.50 -1.07 -1.69
CA ALA A 93 2.70 -2.28 -1.55
C ALA A 93 1.20 -1.98 -1.36
N ALA A 94 0.84 -0.96 -0.57
CA ALA A 94 -0.55 -0.58 -0.41
C ALA A 94 -1.16 -0.01 -1.70
N LEU A 95 -0.39 0.74 -2.49
CA LEU A 95 -0.82 1.27 -3.78
C LEU A 95 -1.01 0.15 -4.80
N ASP A 96 -0.06 -0.79 -4.87
CA ASP A 96 -0.14 -1.96 -5.76
C ASP A 96 -1.36 -2.80 -5.45
N VAL A 97 -1.78 -2.92 -4.19
CA VAL A 97 -3.01 -3.64 -3.83
C VAL A 97 -4.27 -2.89 -4.29
N GLU A 98 -4.33 -1.57 -4.08
CA GLU A 98 -5.50 -0.77 -4.47
C GLU A 98 -5.61 -0.61 -6.00
N GLU A 99 -4.48 -0.57 -6.71
CA GLU A 99 -4.40 -0.38 -8.17
C GLU A 99 -4.26 -1.70 -8.94
N GLY A 100 -3.90 -2.79 -8.27
CA GLY A 100 -3.48 -4.07 -8.84
C GLY A 100 -4.59 -5.00 -9.31
N GLU A 101 -5.80 -4.51 -9.52
CA GLU A 101 -6.78 -5.19 -10.40
C GLU A 101 -6.51 -4.85 -11.87
N SER A 102 -5.30 -5.13 -12.36
CA SER A 102 -5.13 -5.45 -13.77
C SER A 102 -4.72 -6.91 -13.84
N PRO A 103 -5.65 -7.85 -14.10
CA PRO A 103 -5.21 -9.13 -14.63
C PRO A 103 -4.42 -8.80 -15.89
N CYS A 104 -3.10 -9.02 -15.83
CA CYS A 104 -2.38 -9.27 -17.06
C CYS A 104 -3.14 -10.45 -17.68
N ASP A 105 -3.94 -10.19 -18.70
CA ASP A 105 -4.49 -11.21 -19.58
C ASP A 105 -3.29 -11.96 -20.17
N SER A 106 -2.71 -12.88 -19.40
CA SER A 106 -1.83 -13.91 -19.88
C SER A 106 -2.73 -14.95 -20.52
N ASN A 107 -3.41 -14.53 -21.58
CA ASN A 107 -4.14 -15.41 -22.46
C ASN A 107 -3.10 -16.25 -23.19
N GLY A 108 -2.93 -17.46 -22.68
CA GLY A 108 -2.87 -18.67 -23.49
C GLY A 108 -1.79 -18.66 -24.57
N SER A 109 -0.59 -19.01 -24.16
CA SER A 109 0.29 -19.78 -25.05
C SER A 109 -0.42 -21.08 -25.39
N ASN A 110 -1.05 -21.16 -26.56
CA ASN A 110 -1.26 -22.37 -27.34
C ASN A 110 -1.40 -21.96 -28.81
N THR A 111 -0.25 -21.74 -29.44
CA THR A 111 -0.11 -21.66 -30.89
C THR A 111 -0.33 -23.07 -31.44
N GLU A 112 -1.58 -23.43 -31.74
CA GLU A 112 -1.85 -24.51 -32.67
C GLU A 112 -1.70 -23.94 -34.09
N SER A 113 -0.53 -24.19 -34.65
CA SER A 113 -0.29 -24.15 -36.09
C SER A 113 -1.10 -25.27 -36.75
N ASP A 114 -2.10 -24.94 -37.57
CA ASP A 114 -2.06 -25.26 -39.00
C ASP A 114 -3.23 -24.67 -39.81
N ASP A 115 -2.84 -24.19 -40.97
CA ASP A 115 -3.52 -24.13 -42.26
C ASP A 115 -4.98 -23.64 -42.38
N SER A 116 -5.12 -22.41 -42.90
CA SER A 116 -6.10 -22.12 -43.96
C SER A 116 -5.65 -20.91 -44.74
N GLY A 117 -5.02 -21.17 -45.88
CA GLY A 117 -4.74 -20.16 -46.90
C GLY A 117 -6.03 -19.52 -47.42
N SER A 118 -5.97 -18.21 -47.65
CA SER A 118 -6.83 -17.49 -48.60
C SER A 118 -6.23 -16.12 -48.89
N ASP A 119 -5.43 -16.10 -49.95
CA ASP A 119 -5.39 -15.14 -51.03
C ASP A 119 -5.42 -13.62 -50.74
N GLU A 120 -4.24 -13.05 -51.01
CA GLU A 120 -3.97 -11.86 -51.81
C GLU A 120 -5.10 -10.87 -52.19
N ASN A 121 -4.70 -9.59 -52.15
CA ASN A 121 -5.32 -8.37 -52.70
C ASN A 121 -6.03 -7.51 -51.64
N GLY A 122 -5.62 -6.29 -51.35
CA GLY A 122 -4.60 -5.42 -51.91
C GLY A 122 -4.93 -3.97 -51.53
N ARG A 123 -3.90 -3.12 -51.59
CA ARG A 123 -4.00 -1.66 -51.83
C ARG A 123 -4.63 -0.78 -50.74
N GLN A 124 -3.71 -0.30 -49.90
CA GLN A 124 -3.36 1.12 -49.73
C GLN A 124 -4.34 2.16 -49.12
N PRO A 125 -3.78 3.24 -48.52
CA PRO A 125 -4.43 4.13 -47.56
C PRO A 125 -5.00 5.40 -48.21
N LYS A 126 -5.85 6.16 -47.49
CA LYS A 126 -5.73 7.64 -47.27
C LYS A 126 -7.04 8.36 -46.91
N LYS A 127 -6.86 9.35 -46.02
CA LYS A 127 -7.40 10.73 -46.00
C LYS A 127 -8.74 11.04 -45.31
N LYS A 128 -8.58 12.03 -44.40
CA LYS A 128 -9.54 13.00 -43.85
C LYS A 128 -10.58 13.50 -44.87
N ALA A 129 -11.81 13.76 -44.40
CA ALA A 129 -12.64 14.86 -44.88
C ALA A 129 -13.56 15.39 -43.76
N ARG A 130 -13.41 16.69 -43.49
CA ARG A 130 -14.29 17.55 -42.70
C ARG A 130 -15.37 18.05 -43.65
N THR A 131 -16.65 17.91 -43.30
CA THR A 131 -17.74 18.65 -43.95
C THR A 131 -18.76 19.07 -42.92
N GLY A 132 -18.70 20.33 -42.52
CA GLY A 132 -19.86 21.03 -41.98
C GLY A 132 -20.77 21.44 -43.14
N LYS A 133 -22.08 21.33 -42.94
CA LYS A 133 -23.08 21.91 -43.83
C LYS A 133 -24.26 22.38 -42.99
N ASN A 134 -24.22 23.66 -42.61
CA ASN A 134 -25.43 24.45 -42.38
C ASN A 134 -26.16 24.52 -43.72
N HIS A 135 -27.50 24.57 -43.77
CA HIS A 135 -28.32 25.53 -44.56
C HIS A 135 -29.77 25.44 -44.07
N ASN A 136 -30.32 26.64 -43.86
CA ASN A 136 -31.68 26.99 -43.46
C ASN A 136 -32.65 26.85 -44.66
N ASP A 137 -33.94 26.55 -44.43
CA ASP A 137 -35.03 27.34 -45.05
C ASP A 137 -36.43 27.04 -44.47
N HIS A 138 -37.12 28.16 -44.29
CA HIS A 138 -38.53 28.51 -44.07
C HIS A 138 -39.43 27.96 -42.96
#